data_AF-A0A0W0G2R8-F1
#
_entry.id   AF-A0A0W0G2R8-F1
#
_cell.length_a   1.000
_cell.length_b   1.000
_cell.length_c   1.000
_cell.angle_alpha   90.00
_cell.angle_beta   90.00
_cell.angle_gamma   90.00
#
_symmetry.space_group_name_H-M   'P 1'
#
loop_
_entity.id
_entity.type
_entity.pdbx_description
1 polymer ?
#
loop_
_entity_poly.entity_id
_entity_poly.type
_entity_poly.pdbx_seq_one_letter_code
_entity_poly.pdbx_strand_id
1 'polypeptide(L)'
;MSSFKIAVPDEALDLLKKKLELTRLPDEIDEAGWDYGAPLADIRRLLARWKDGYDWRKYEKVLNEELRQYTRDIEVEGHGVLNIHYVHKKSEVTNAIPLLFVHGWPGSFLEIRKILPLLTATEPGMPSFHVVGVGLPGFGFSEGTKNKGFDLPQYAEVGHKLMLALGYTEYVTQGGDWGFGVTHAMASTYGGKHVKAWHTNFPIVSGPPEDVDPTKYDKEDLERLERSEWFRTKGYGYFLEQSTQPQTIGSDLDIRILVLAIGTSSLVKNIP
;
A
#
# COMPACT_ATOMS: atom_id res chain seq x y z
N MET A 1 4.57 17.16 -15.06
CA MET A 1 3.38 16.72 -14.28
C MET A 1 2.22 16.69 -15.22
N SER A 2 1.56 15.55 -15.34
CA SER A 2 0.39 15.35 -16.21
C SER A 2 -0.81 15.01 -15.32
N SER A 3 -1.96 15.63 -15.57
CA SER A 3 -3.19 15.26 -14.85
C SER A 3 -3.59 13.82 -15.23
N PHE A 4 -4.05 13.07 -14.23
CA PHE A 4 -4.51 11.69 -14.42
C PHE A 4 -5.96 11.56 -13.97
N LYS A 5 -6.72 10.75 -14.70
CA LYS A 5 -8.05 10.30 -14.31
C LYS A 5 -8.14 8.80 -14.51
N ILE A 6 -8.72 8.12 -13.52
CA ILE A 6 -9.03 6.69 -13.62
C ILE A 6 -10.12 6.54 -14.68
N ALA A 7 -9.86 5.73 -15.69
CA ALA A 7 -10.80 5.42 -16.77
C ALA A 7 -10.62 3.96 -17.19
N VAL A 8 -11.26 3.06 -16.46
CA VAL A 8 -11.22 1.62 -16.76
C VAL A 8 -12.11 1.35 -17.98
N PRO A 9 -11.64 0.65 -19.03
CA PRO A 9 -12.47 0.32 -20.19
C PRO A 9 -13.66 -0.57 -19.83
N ASP A 10 -14.79 -0.41 -20.51
CA ASP A 10 -15.98 -1.27 -20.28
C ASP A 10 -15.65 -2.75 -20.52
N GLU A 11 -14.78 -3.05 -21.49
CA GLU A 11 -14.38 -4.43 -21.79
C GLU A 11 -13.68 -5.10 -20.61
N ALA A 12 -12.94 -4.34 -19.79
CA ALA A 12 -12.29 -4.86 -18.59
C ALA A 12 -13.32 -5.20 -17.50
N LEU A 13 -14.38 -4.38 -17.36
CA LEU A 13 -15.47 -4.63 -16.41
C LEU A 13 -16.33 -5.83 -16.85
N ASP A 14 -16.58 -5.97 -18.15
CA ASP A 14 -17.28 -7.13 -18.70
C ASP A 14 -16.47 -8.41 -18.55
N LEU A 15 -15.15 -8.35 -18.75
CA LEU A 15 -14.26 -9.47 -18.48
C LEU A 15 -14.28 -9.86 -17.00
N LEU A 16 -14.24 -8.89 -16.08
CA LEU A 16 -14.37 -9.11 -14.64
C LEU A 16 -15.68 -9.84 -14.31
N LYS A 17 -16.82 -9.38 -14.84
CA LYS A 17 -18.13 -10.04 -14.64
C LYS A 17 -18.14 -11.48 -15.12
N LYS A 18 -17.61 -11.74 -16.33
CA LYS A 18 -17.50 -13.11 -16.87
C LYS A 18 -16.63 -14.00 -15.99
N LYS A 19 -15.49 -13.49 -15.51
CA LYS A 19 -14.60 -14.23 -14.59
C LYS A 19 -15.32 -14.55 -13.26
N LEU A 20 -16.10 -13.61 -12.71
CA LEU A 20 -16.91 -13.83 -11.50
C LEU A 20 -18.00 -14.89 -11.71
N GLU A 21 -18.70 -14.86 -12.86
CA GLU A 21 -19.74 -15.84 -13.20
C GLU A 21 -19.20 -17.25 -13.39
N LEU A 22 -18.01 -17.37 -13.96
CA LEU A 22 -17.35 -18.66 -14.21
C LEU A 22 -16.54 -19.18 -13.01
N THR A 23 -16.53 -18.45 -11.89
CA THR A 23 -15.74 -18.82 -10.71
C THR A 23 -16.21 -20.15 -10.13
N ARG A 24 -15.25 -21.07 -9.96
CA ARG A 24 -15.43 -22.34 -9.25
C ARG A 24 -14.71 -22.24 -7.92
N LEU A 25 -15.47 -22.44 -6.85
CA LEU A 25 -14.96 -22.41 -5.48
C LEU A 25 -14.37 -23.77 -5.11
N PRO A 26 -13.26 -23.81 -4.34
CA PRO A 26 -12.73 -25.05 -3.79
C PRO A 26 -13.66 -25.59 -2.69
N ASP A 27 -13.43 -26.84 -2.30
CA ASP A 27 -14.00 -27.41 -1.09
C ASP A 27 -13.33 -26.79 0.17
N GLU A 28 -14.00 -26.92 1.31
CA GLU A 28 -13.57 -26.38 2.61
C GLU A 28 -13.55 -27.51 3.65
N ILE A 29 -12.60 -27.45 4.59
CA ILE A 29 -12.52 -28.39 5.70
C ILE A 29 -13.51 -27.94 6.79
N ASP A 30 -14.35 -28.88 7.26
CA ASP A 30 -15.31 -28.63 8.32
C ASP A 30 -14.62 -28.11 9.59
N GLU A 31 -15.26 -27.14 10.26
CA GLU A 31 -14.82 -26.55 11.54
C GLU A 31 -13.46 -25.82 11.52
N ALA A 32 -12.80 -25.65 10.37
CA ALA A 32 -11.50 -24.99 10.28
C ALA A 32 -11.53 -23.47 10.55
N GLY A 33 -12.70 -22.83 10.48
CA GLY A 33 -12.85 -21.39 10.70
C GLY A 33 -11.85 -20.57 9.86
N TRP A 34 -11.05 -19.74 10.52
CA TRP A 34 -10.02 -18.92 9.87
C TRP A 34 -8.60 -19.52 9.93
N ASP A 35 -8.45 -20.71 10.51
CA ASP A 35 -7.13 -21.30 10.80
C ASP A 35 -6.36 -21.65 9.51
N TYR A 36 -7.09 -21.86 8.40
CA TYR A 36 -6.53 -22.16 7.07
C TYR A 36 -6.82 -21.08 6.02
N GLY A 37 -7.13 -19.85 6.45
CA GLY A 37 -7.39 -18.72 5.57
C GLY A 37 -8.83 -18.24 5.61
N ALA A 38 -9.28 -17.58 4.54
CA ALA A 38 -10.62 -17.00 4.51
C ALA A 38 -11.69 -18.08 4.34
N PRO A 39 -12.72 -18.14 5.22
CA PRO A 39 -13.80 -19.11 5.11
C PRO A 39 -14.58 -18.98 3.81
N LEU A 40 -15.07 -20.09 3.27
CA LEU A 40 -15.79 -20.13 2.01
C LEU A 40 -17.09 -19.32 2.07
N ALA A 41 -17.72 -19.24 3.26
CA ALA A 41 -18.88 -18.40 3.50
C ALA A 41 -18.57 -16.90 3.27
N ASP A 42 -17.44 -16.41 3.76
CA ASP A 42 -17.00 -15.03 3.54
C ASP A 42 -16.68 -14.77 2.07
N ILE A 43 -16.03 -15.73 1.40
CA ILE A 43 -15.72 -15.62 -0.02
C ILE A 43 -16.99 -15.60 -0.87
N ARG A 44 -17.99 -16.45 -0.58
CA ARG A 44 -19.29 -16.41 -1.26
C ARG A 44 -20.01 -15.08 -1.05
N ARG A 45 -19.98 -14.53 0.17
CA ARG A 45 -20.56 -13.22 0.49
C ARG A 45 -19.90 -12.10 -0.33
N LEU A 46 -18.57 -12.09 -0.39
CA LEU A 46 -17.81 -11.10 -1.18
C LEU A 46 -18.08 -11.25 -2.69
N LEU A 47 -18.10 -12.47 -3.21
CA LEU A 47 -18.42 -12.72 -4.62
C LEU A 47 -19.83 -12.24 -4.98
N ALA A 48 -20.83 -12.50 -4.14
CA ALA A 48 -22.20 -12.02 -4.36
C ALA A 48 -22.25 -10.48 -4.36
N ARG A 49 -21.57 -9.84 -3.38
CA ARG A 49 -21.49 -8.37 -3.31
C ARG A 49 -20.80 -7.77 -4.53
N TRP A 50 -19.77 -8.41 -5.05
CA TRP A 50 -19.00 -7.94 -6.19
C TRP A 50 -19.75 -8.11 -7.50
N LYS A 51 -20.41 -9.26 -7.67
CA LYS A 51 -21.18 -9.58 -8.87
C LYS A 51 -22.42 -8.71 -9.02
N ASP A 52 -23.21 -8.59 -7.95
CA ASP A 52 -24.59 -8.07 -8.06
C ASP A 52 -24.78 -6.71 -7.39
N GLY A 53 -23.86 -6.29 -6.50
CA GLY A 53 -24.02 -5.04 -5.75
C GLY A 53 -22.96 -3.97 -6.04
N TYR A 54 -21.83 -4.31 -6.67
CA TYR A 54 -20.67 -3.42 -6.74
C TYR A 54 -20.64 -2.62 -8.03
N ASP A 55 -20.90 -1.33 -7.91
CA ASP A 55 -20.88 -0.40 -9.03
C ASP A 55 -19.52 0.31 -9.12
N TRP A 56 -18.60 -0.26 -9.92
CA TRP A 56 -17.29 0.34 -10.16
C TRP A 56 -17.39 1.76 -10.71
N ARG A 57 -18.34 2.05 -11.61
CA ARG A 57 -18.46 3.38 -12.25
C ARG A 57 -18.80 4.46 -11.23
N LYS A 58 -19.64 4.13 -10.24
CA LYS A 58 -19.88 5.00 -9.09
C LYS A 58 -18.60 5.27 -8.29
N TYR A 59 -17.82 4.23 -7.97
CA TYR A 59 -16.58 4.40 -7.21
C TYR A 59 -15.50 5.15 -8.01
N GLU A 60 -15.33 4.84 -9.29
CA GLU A 60 -14.41 5.52 -10.20
C GLU A 60 -14.68 7.03 -10.27
N LYS A 61 -15.96 7.41 -10.38
CA LYS A 61 -16.38 8.81 -10.34
C LYS A 61 -15.98 9.47 -9.01
N VAL A 62 -16.33 8.84 -7.88
CA VAL A 62 -16.00 9.34 -6.53
C VAL A 62 -14.48 9.51 -6.36
N LEU A 63 -13.68 8.54 -6.80
CA LEU A 63 -12.22 8.60 -6.70
C LEU A 63 -11.63 9.75 -7.53
N ASN A 64 -12.13 9.94 -8.76
CA ASN A 64 -11.69 11.05 -9.62
C ASN A 64 -12.14 12.43 -9.12
N GLU A 65 -13.24 12.52 -8.37
CA GLU A 65 -13.74 13.75 -7.75
C GLU A 65 -12.96 14.12 -6.48
N GLU A 66 -12.70 13.14 -5.62
CA GLU A 66 -12.08 13.38 -4.32
C GLU A 66 -10.54 13.48 -4.39
N LEU A 67 -9.91 12.73 -5.31
CA LEU A 67 -8.46 12.64 -5.40
C LEU A 67 -7.95 13.34 -6.65
N ARG A 68 -7.16 14.40 -6.45
CA ARG A 68 -6.39 15.03 -7.53
C ARG A 68 -5.18 14.15 -7.85
N GLN A 69 -5.27 13.44 -8.96
CA GLN A 69 -4.29 12.46 -9.39
C GLN A 69 -3.45 12.98 -10.55
N TYR A 70 -2.20 12.53 -10.59
CA TYR A 70 -1.22 12.92 -11.58
C TYR A 70 -0.30 11.76 -11.91
N THR A 71 0.37 11.87 -13.06
CA THR A 71 1.54 11.05 -13.37
C THR A 71 2.75 11.92 -13.64
N ARG A 72 3.93 11.34 -13.42
CA ARG A 72 5.21 11.97 -13.74
C ARG A 72 6.26 10.92 -14.06
N ASP A 73 7.01 11.19 -15.12
CA ASP A 73 8.20 10.42 -15.48
C ASP A 73 9.33 10.72 -14.49
N ILE A 74 9.86 9.66 -13.89
CA ILE A 74 10.96 9.71 -12.93
C ILE A 74 12.07 8.80 -13.45
N GLU A 75 13.25 9.37 -13.68
CA GLU A 75 14.46 8.61 -14.00
C GLU A 75 15.00 7.97 -12.73
N VAL A 76 15.25 6.66 -12.77
CA VAL A 76 15.75 5.83 -11.66
C VAL A 76 17.05 5.17 -12.10
N GLU A 77 18.08 5.28 -11.28
CA GLU A 77 19.40 4.76 -11.61
C GLU A 77 19.36 3.24 -11.88
N GLY A 78 19.88 2.81 -13.04
CA GLY A 78 19.87 1.40 -13.45
C GLY A 78 18.52 0.86 -13.97
N HIS A 79 17.44 1.65 -13.85
CA HIS A 79 16.07 1.22 -14.23
C HIS A 79 15.41 2.10 -15.30
N GLY A 80 16.06 3.19 -15.70
CA GLY A 80 15.56 4.09 -16.74
C GLY A 80 14.42 4.97 -16.21
N VAL A 81 13.54 5.39 -17.10
CA VAL A 81 12.39 6.25 -16.74
C VAL A 81 11.18 5.39 -16.44
N LEU A 82 10.53 5.65 -15.31
CA LEU A 82 9.25 5.05 -14.94
C LEU A 82 8.16 6.13 -14.88
N ASN A 83 6.99 5.86 -15.43
CA ASN A 83 5.82 6.73 -15.25
C ASN A 83 5.16 6.46 -13.88
N ILE A 84 5.29 7.40 -12.94
CA ILE A 84 4.84 7.23 -11.56
C ILE A 84 3.53 7.99 -11.33
N HIS A 85 2.50 7.27 -10.86
CA HIS A 85 1.24 7.83 -10.39
C HIS A 85 1.35 8.35 -8.97
N TYR A 86 0.66 9.45 -8.69
CA TYR A 86 0.53 9.98 -7.34
C TYR A 86 -0.74 10.84 -7.17
N VAL A 87 -1.22 10.92 -5.92
CA VAL A 87 -2.20 11.90 -5.47
C VAL A 87 -1.46 13.11 -4.92
N HIS A 88 -1.91 14.32 -5.24
CA HIS A 88 -1.35 15.54 -4.65
C HIS A 88 -2.43 16.53 -4.23
N LYS A 89 -2.49 16.79 -2.92
CA LYS A 89 -3.37 17.78 -2.31
C LYS A 89 -2.54 18.82 -1.56
N LYS A 90 -2.50 20.04 -2.09
CA LYS A 90 -1.94 21.18 -1.38
C LYS A 90 -2.95 21.67 -0.33
N SER A 91 -2.52 21.79 0.92
CA SER A 91 -3.17 22.66 1.91
C SER A 91 -3.21 24.11 1.44
N GLU A 92 -4.20 24.86 1.93
CA GLU A 92 -4.38 26.29 1.72
C GLU A 92 -3.55 27.14 2.71
N VAL A 93 -2.91 26.52 3.71
CA VAL A 93 -2.01 27.21 4.65
C VAL A 93 -0.66 27.47 3.99
N THR A 94 -0.21 28.72 4.04
CA THR A 94 1.04 29.20 3.44
C THR A 94 2.27 28.39 3.85
N ASN A 95 2.33 27.94 5.10
CA ASN A 95 3.47 27.23 5.68
C ASN A 95 3.16 25.75 5.95
N ALA A 96 2.27 25.14 5.17
CA ALA A 96 1.97 23.73 5.31
C ALA A 96 3.21 22.86 5.02
N ILE A 97 3.41 21.83 5.84
CA ILE A 97 4.57 20.96 5.77
C ILE A 97 4.39 19.97 4.60
N PRO A 98 5.34 19.86 3.66
CA PRO A 98 5.25 18.83 2.62
C PRO A 98 5.42 17.44 3.22
N LEU A 99 4.48 16.55 2.96
CA LEU A 99 4.43 15.17 3.45
C LEU A 99 4.34 14.21 2.27
N LEU A 100 5.29 13.28 2.18
CA LEU A 100 5.19 12.10 1.32
C LEU A 100 4.59 10.94 2.12
N PHE A 101 3.42 10.48 1.71
CA PHE A 101 2.76 9.28 2.19
C PHE A 101 3.09 8.09 1.28
N VAL A 102 3.54 6.99 1.87
CA VAL A 102 3.92 5.76 1.18
C VAL A 102 3.12 4.59 1.74
N HIS A 103 2.26 4.00 0.90
CA HIS A 103 1.46 2.82 1.25
C HIS A 103 2.29 1.53 1.26
N GLY A 104 1.66 0.41 1.61
CA GLY A 104 2.26 -0.91 1.52
C GLY A 104 1.50 -1.91 0.65
N TRP A 105 1.64 -3.19 0.96
CA TRP A 105 0.94 -4.31 0.35
C TRP A 105 0.07 -5.02 1.41
N PRO A 106 -1.16 -5.47 1.09
CA PRO A 106 -1.86 -5.38 -0.19
C PRO A 106 -2.53 -4.02 -0.44
N GLY A 107 -2.00 -2.98 0.20
CA GLY A 107 -2.47 -1.61 0.14
C GLY A 107 -2.32 -0.91 -1.21
N SER A 108 -2.79 0.34 -1.24
CA SER A 108 -2.59 1.23 -2.40
C SER A 108 -2.65 2.70 -2.00
N PHE A 109 -2.36 3.58 -2.95
CA PHE A 109 -2.51 5.04 -2.80
C PHE A 109 -3.90 5.47 -2.30
N LEU A 110 -4.94 4.63 -2.44
CA LEU A 110 -6.29 4.92 -1.97
C LEU A 110 -6.40 5.04 -0.46
N GLU A 111 -5.47 4.48 0.31
CA GLU A 111 -5.46 4.57 1.78
C GLU A 111 -5.38 6.02 2.28
N ILE A 112 -4.71 6.88 1.50
CA ILE A 112 -4.55 8.29 1.84
C ILE A 112 -5.89 9.03 1.89
N ARG A 113 -6.90 8.55 1.16
CA ARG A 113 -8.19 9.21 0.97
C ARG A 113 -8.87 9.57 2.30
N LYS A 114 -8.79 8.68 3.30
CA LYS A 114 -9.45 8.88 4.60
C LYS A 114 -8.73 9.91 5.49
N ILE A 115 -7.42 10.04 5.35
CA ILE A 115 -6.60 10.94 6.18
C ILE A 115 -6.35 12.30 5.51
N LEU A 116 -6.53 12.39 4.18
CA LEU A 116 -6.29 13.61 3.41
C LEU A 116 -7.04 14.83 3.98
N PRO A 117 -8.34 14.77 4.33
CA PRO A 117 -9.04 15.91 4.90
C PRO A 117 -8.47 16.32 6.26
N LEU A 118 -8.06 15.35 7.09
CA LEU A 118 -7.52 15.62 8.43
C LEU A 118 -6.14 16.28 8.39
N LEU A 119 -5.31 15.90 7.42
CA LEU A 119 -3.96 16.45 7.26
C LEU A 119 -3.94 17.80 6.53
N THR A 120 -5.02 18.13 5.83
CA THR A 120 -5.13 19.39 5.07
C THR A 120 -6.07 20.40 5.71
N ALA A 121 -6.96 19.96 6.60
CA ALA A 121 -7.81 20.83 7.41
C ALA A 121 -6.99 21.59 8.46
N THR A 122 -7.47 22.79 8.78
CA THR A 122 -6.74 23.78 9.57
C THR A 122 -7.52 24.08 10.85
N GLU A 123 -7.31 23.27 11.88
CA GLU A 123 -7.67 23.72 13.22
C GLU A 123 -6.60 24.72 13.71
N PRO A 124 -6.98 25.86 14.30
CA PRO A 124 -6.03 26.82 14.84
C PRO A 124 -5.05 26.16 15.81
N GLY A 125 -3.74 26.31 15.55
CA GLY A 125 -2.68 25.73 16.39
C GLY A 125 -2.21 24.33 15.98
N MET A 126 -2.84 23.69 15.01
CA MET A 126 -2.40 22.40 14.47
C MET A 126 -1.56 22.55 13.20
N PRO A 127 -0.57 21.66 12.96
CA PRO A 127 0.16 21.64 11.70
C PRO A 127 -0.78 21.26 10.55
N SER A 128 -0.53 21.82 9.37
CA SER A 128 -1.20 21.46 8.12
C SER A 128 -0.17 20.95 7.12
N PHE A 129 -0.58 20.11 6.17
CA PHE A 129 0.34 19.43 5.26
C PHE A 129 -0.01 19.64 3.79
N HIS A 130 1.00 19.79 2.94
CA HIS A 130 0.85 19.47 1.52
C HIS A 130 1.10 17.98 1.36
N VAL A 131 0.08 17.21 0.98
CA VAL A 131 0.13 15.76 1.00
C VAL A 131 0.34 15.21 -0.41
N VAL A 132 1.39 14.39 -0.56
CA VAL A 132 1.69 13.61 -1.77
C VAL A 132 1.58 12.13 -1.42
N GLY A 133 0.62 11.42 -2.01
CA GLY A 133 0.50 9.96 -1.89
C GLY A 133 1.04 9.28 -3.13
N VAL A 134 2.20 8.64 -3.03
CA VAL A 134 2.83 7.98 -4.19
C VAL A 134 2.23 6.60 -4.41
N GLY A 135 1.91 6.26 -5.66
CA GLY A 135 1.73 4.88 -6.07
C GLY A 135 3.11 4.24 -6.24
N LEU A 136 3.43 3.22 -5.44
CA LEU A 136 4.72 2.55 -5.54
C LEU A 136 4.95 2.01 -6.98
N PRO A 137 6.18 2.09 -7.54
CA PRO A 137 6.54 1.40 -8.78
C PRO A 137 6.00 -0.04 -8.83
N GLY A 138 5.26 -0.38 -9.88
CA GLY A 138 4.61 -1.69 -10.03
C GLY A 138 3.27 -1.86 -9.29
N PHE A 139 2.77 -0.83 -8.60
CA PHE A 139 1.48 -0.84 -7.91
C PHE A 139 0.48 0.10 -8.59
N GLY A 140 -0.77 -0.36 -8.68
CA GLY A 140 -1.90 0.45 -9.16
C GLY A 140 -1.64 1.02 -10.55
N PHE A 141 -1.51 2.34 -10.64
CA PHE A 141 -1.31 3.06 -11.90
C PHE A 141 0.15 3.49 -12.15
N SER A 142 1.10 3.12 -11.28
CA SER A 142 2.52 3.37 -11.48
C SER A 142 3.16 2.25 -12.30
N GLU A 143 4.00 2.63 -13.26
CA GLU A 143 4.79 1.69 -14.04
C GLU A 143 5.75 0.90 -13.14
N GLY A 144 5.90 -0.39 -13.44
CA GLY A 144 6.87 -1.27 -12.80
C GLY A 144 8.16 -1.39 -13.61
N THR A 145 9.27 -1.68 -12.93
CA THR A 145 10.54 -2.00 -13.58
C THR A 145 10.45 -3.26 -14.45
N LYS A 146 11.18 -3.28 -15.57
CA LYS A 146 11.42 -4.49 -16.38
C LYS A 146 12.77 -5.13 -16.07
N ASN A 147 13.62 -4.45 -15.32
CA ASN A 147 14.95 -4.91 -14.91
C ASN A 147 14.90 -5.51 -13.51
N LYS A 148 15.74 -6.53 -13.27
CA LYS A 148 15.94 -7.15 -11.96
C LYS A 148 16.62 -6.16 -10.99
N GLY A 149 16.49 -6.41 -9.69
CA GLY A 149 17.25 -5.68 -8.66
C GLY A 149 16.63 -4.35 -8.22
N PHE A 150 15.32 -4.15 -8.45
CA PHE A 150 14.61 -2.98 -7.95
C PHE A 150 14.18 -3.22 -6.49
N ASP A 151 14.81 -2.52 -5.55
CA ASP A 151 14.63 -2.71 -4.12
C ASP A 151 14.45 -1.37 -3.39
N LEU A 152 14.43 -1.38 -2.05
CA LEU A 152 14.20 -0.21 -1.20
C LEU A 152 14.99 1.05 -1.60
N PRO A 153 16.27 0.98 -2.01
CA PRO A 153 16.99 2.17 -2.48
C PRO A 153 16.34 2.82 -3.71
N GLN A 154 15.89 2.03 -4.69
CA GLN A 154 15.22 2.55 -5.89
C GLN A 154 13.83 3.10 -5.57
N TYR A 155 13.08 2.45 -4.67
CA TYR A 155 11.82 3.00 -4.18
C TYR A 155 12.02 4.35 -3.47
N ALA A 156 13.05 4.46 -2.63
CA ALA A 156 13.41 5.70 -1.95
C ALA A 156 13.84 6.80 -2.93
N GLU A 157 14.61 6.45 -3.96
CA GLU A 157 15.03 7.35 -5.04
C GLU A 157 13.80 7.90 -5.80
N VAL A 158 12.84 7.04 -6.16
CA VAL A 158 11.59 7.45 -6.81
C VAL A 158 10.83 8.46 -5.95
N GLY A 159 10.62 8.15 -4.67
CA GLY A 159 9.94 9.06 -3.74
C GLY A 159 10.65 10.40 -3.60
N HIS A 160 11.98 10.38 -3.47
CA HIS A 160 12.80 11.58 -3.35
C HIS A 160 12.76 12.45 -4.61
N LYS A 161 13.00 11.86 -5.78
CA LYS A 161 12.97 12.56 -7.07
C LYS A 161 11.57 13.10 -7.37
N LEU A 162 10.50 12.39 -7.01
CA LEU A 162 9.13 12.89 -7.12
C LEU A 162 8.94 14.17 -6.29
N MET A 163 9.35 14.17 -5.02
CA MET A 163 9.21 15.34 -4.14
C MET A 163 10.03 16.54 -4.64
N LEU A 164 11.27 16.32 -5.08
CA LEU A 164 12.10 17.38 -5.68
C LEU A 164 11.44 17.95 -6.95
N ALA A 165 10.90 17.07 -7.81
CA ALA A 165 10.27 17.48 -9.05
C ALA A 165 8.96 18.27 -8.83
N LEU A 166 8.34 18.11 -7.66
CA LEU A 166 7.20 18.92 -7.18
C LEU A 166 7.62 20.24 -6.50
N GLY A 167 8.92 20.48 -6.35
CA GLY A 167 9.49 21.68 -5.72
C GLY A 167 9.66 21.58 -4.21
N TYR A 168 9.45 20.40 -3.61
CA TYR A 168 9.64 20.18 -2.18
C TYR A 168 11.09 19.76 -1.91
N THR A 169 11.94 20.73 -1.59
CA THR A 169 13.35 20.51 -1.24
C THR A 169 13.53 20.04 0.20
N GLU A 170 12.59 20.34 1.09
CA GLU A 170 12.51 19.81 2.44
C GLU A 170 11.10 19.27 2.68
N TYR A 171 11.01 18.05 3.21
CA TYR A 171 9.73 17.38 3.42
C TYR A 171 9.85 16.32 4.54
N VAL A 172 8.71 15.83 4.98
CA VAL A 172 8.63 14.72 5.93
C VAL A 172 8.04 13.48 5.24
N THR A 173 8.35 12.30 5.76
CA THR A 173 7.87 11.03 5.20
C THR A 173 7.00 10.30 6.20
N GLN A 174 5.94 9.65 5.70
CA GLN A 174 5.13 8.72 6.47
C GLN A 174 4.89 7.45 5.67
N GLY A 175 5.04 6.30 6.32
CA GLY A 175 4.68 5.02 5.73
C GLY A 175 4.61 3.88 6.74
N GLY A 176 3.77 2.90 6.46
CA GLY A 176 3.71 1.61 7.16
C GLY A 176 3.88 0.46 6.17
N ASP A 177 4.04 -0.77 6.65
CA ASP A 177 4.28 -1.96 5.81
C ASP A 177 5.48 -1.74 4.84
N TRP A 178 5.39 -1.96 3.53
CA TRP A 178 6.48 -1.60 2.59
C TRP A 178 6.86 -0.11 2.67
N GLY A 179 5.88 0.76 2.94
CA GLY A 179 6.09 2.18 3.21
C GLY A 179 7.03 2.42 4.39
N PHE A 180 7.08 1.55 5.41
CA PHE A 180 8.09 1.64 6.47
C PHE A 180 9.49 1.47 5.89
N GLY A 181 9.74 0.41 5.11
CA GLY A 181 11.06 0.14 4.54
C GLY A 181 11.52 1.25 3.59
N VAL A 182 10.61 1.73 2.73
CA VAL A 182 10.90 2.80 1.77
C VAL A 182 11.19 4.11 2.50
N THR A 183 10.33 4.53 3.43
CA THR A 183 10.52 5.80 4.13
C THR A 183 11.69 5.79 5.11
N HIS A 184 12.02 4.62 5.67
CA HIS A 184 13.27 4.41 6.42
C HIS A 184 14.49 4.61 5.51
N ALA A 185 14.53 3.95 4.35
CA ALA A 185 15.62 4.13 3.38
C ALA A 185 15.75 5.61 2.96
N MET A 186 14.63 6.30 2.72
CA MET A 186 14.64 7.74 2.43
C MET A 186 15.22 8.57 3.58
N ALA A 187 14.86 8.25 4.84
CA ALA A 187 15.39 8.94 6.01
C ALA A 187 16.89 8.70 6.19
N SER A 188 17.37 7.48 5.95
CA SER A 188 18.79 7.13 6.02
C SER A 188 19.61 7.81 4.92
N THR A 189 19.10 7.85 3.68
CA THR A 189 19.84 8.36 2.53
C THR A 189 19.75 9.89 2.38
N TYR A 190 18.58 10.47 2.65
CA TYR A 190 18.28 11.89 2.38
C TYR A 190 17.99 12.70 3.64
N GLY A 191 18.14 12.09 4.82
CA GLY A 191 17.93 12.69 6.13
C GLY A 191 18.80 13.91 6.40
N GLY A 192 18.32 14.83 7.22
CA GLY A 192 19.02 16.05 7.61
C GLY A 192 18.98 17.15 6.53
N LYS A 193 19.20 16.81 5.26
CA LYS A 193 19.15 17.74 4.14
C LYS A 193 17.77 17.90 3.51
N HIS A 194 17.10 16.80 3.18
CA HIS A 194 15.82 16.81 2.46
C HIS A 194 14.69 16.21 3.31
N VAL A 195 14.90 15.01 3.87
CA VAL A 195 13.95 14.38 4.79
C VAL A 195 14.17 14.93 6.19
N LYS A 196 13.24 15.73 6.68
CA LYS A 196 13.36 16.45 7.97
C LYS A 196 12.80 15.67 9.14
N ALA A 197 11.85 14.78 8.89
CA ALA A 197 11.30 13.86 9.86
C ALA A 197 10.78 12.61 9.14
N TRP A 198 10.82 11.50 9.84
CA TRP A 198 10.28 10.21 9.41
C TRP A 198 9.31 9.71 10.48
N HIS A 199 8.11 9.35 10.05
CA HIS A 199 7.07 8.79 10.90
C HIS A 199 6.62 7.43 10.35
N THR A 200 6.56 6.41 11.20
CA THR A 200 6.01 5.10 10.84
C THR A 200 4.94 4.66 11.83
N ASN A 201 3.89 4.02 11.32
CA ASN A 201 2.91 3.30 12.13
C ASN A 201 3.13 1.78 12.11
N PHE A 202 4.27 1.33 11.56
CA PHE A 202 4.64 -0.07 11.45
C PHE A 202 6.15 -0.25 11.73
N PRO A 203 6.60 0.04 12.96
CA PRO A 203 8.00 -0.16 13.31
C PRO A 203 8.32 -1.65 13.32
N ILE A 204 9.18 -2.09 12.40
CA ILE A 204 9.73 -3.45 12.42
C ILE A 204 10.99 -3.43 13.29
N VAL A 205 10.99 -4.23 14.34
CA VAL A 205 12.11 -4.33 15.30
C VAL A 205 12.65 -5.75 15.34
N SER A 206 13.97 -5.88 15.39
CA SER A 206 14.67 -7.17 15.43
C SER A 206 14.86 -7.63 16.89
N GLY A 207 13.75 -7.86 17.59
CA GLY A 207 13.77 -8.34 18.99
C GLY A 207 14.42 -7.37 19.99
N PRO A 208 14.63 -7.82 21.24
CA PRO A 208 15.38 -7.07 22.24
C PRO A 208 16.79 -6.74 21.75
N PRO A 209 17.32 -5.54 22.03
CA PRO A 209 18.76 -5.33 22.08
C PRO A 209 19.42 -6.35 23.02
N GLU A 210 20.64 -6.78 22.72
CA GLU A 210 21.37 -7.83 23.49
C GLU A 210 21.55 -7.46 24.98
N ASP A 211 21.51 -6.18 25.32
CA ASP A 211 21.67 -5.62 26.65
C ASP A 211 20.34 -5.45 27.42
N VAL A 212 19.21 -5.80 26.81
CA VAL A 212 17.89 -5.74 27.44
C VAL A 212 17.51 -7.11 27.99
N ASP A 213 17.42 -7.19 29.32
CA ASP A 213 16.92 -8.36 30.05
C ASP A 213 15.42 -8.57 29.75
N PRO A 214 15.03 -9.66 29.06
CA PRO A 214 13.63 -9.92 28.71
C PRO A 214 12.71 -10.09 29.92
N THR A 215 13.24 -10.35 31.11
CA THR A 215 12.45 -10.40 32.36
C THR A 215 11.90 -9.03 32.78
N LYS A 216 12.39 -7.94 32.16
CA LYS A 216 11.91 -6.57 32.38
C LYS A 216 10.72 -6.20 31.51
N TYR A 217 10.31 -7.06 30.59
CA TYR A 217 9.13 -6.82 29.77
C TYR A 217 7.87 -6.98 30.59
N ASP A 218 6.99 -6.00 30.45
CA ASP A 218 5.66 -6.11 31.00
C ASP A 218 4.81 -7.10 30.18
N LYS A 219 3.60 -7.33 30.65
CA LYS A 219 2.68 -8.25 30.00
C LYS A 219 2.36 -7.85 28.55
N GLU A 220 2.24 -6.55 28.27
CA GLU A 220 1.88 -6.06 26.94
C GLU A 220 3.02 -6.27 25.94
N ASP A 221 4.26 -6.04 26.36
CA ASP A 221 5.44 -6.31 25.54
C ASP A 221 5.60 -7.80 25.22
N LEU A 222 5.34 -8.68 26.20
CA LEU A 222 5.34 -10.13 25.98
C LEU A 222 4.24 -10.57 24.98
N GLU A 223 3.03 -10.00 25.08
CA GLU A 223 1.94 -10.26 24.13
C GLU A 223 2.29 -9.77 22.70
N ARG A 224 2.99 -8.65 22.57
CA ARG A 224 3.47 -8.14 21.28
C ARG A 224 4.53 -9.06 20.66
N LEU A 225 5.43 -9.61 21.47
CA LEU A 225 6.43 -10.59 21.02
C LEU A 225 5.76 -11.90 20.58
N GLU A 226 4.81 -12.41 21.36
CA GLU A 226 4.04 -13.61 21.01
C GLU A 226 3.28 -13.39 19.68
N ARG A 227 2.63 -12.24 19.50
CA ARG A 227 1.95 -11.90 18.24
C ARG A 227 2.93 -11.85 17.07
N SER A 228 4.13 -11.31 17.27
CA SER A 228 5.16 -11.21 16.23
C SER A 228 5.66 -12.59 15.82
N GLU A 229 5.87 -13.48 16.80
CA GLU A 229 6.26 -14.86 16.55
C GLU A 229 5.14 -15.66 15.87
N TRP A 230 3.89 -15.47 16.29
CA TRP A 230 2.72 -16.03 15.59
C TRP A 230 2.70 -15.58 14.13
N PHE A 231 2.90 -14.29 13.85
CA PHE A 231 2.91 -13.80 12.47
C PHE A 231 4.05 -14.41 11.65
N ARG A 232 5.26 -14.48 12.22
CA ARG A 232 6.44 -15.10 11.58
C ARG A 232 6.22 -16.56 11.23
N THR A 233 5.51 -17.31 12.08
CA THR A 233 5.33 -18.77 11.93
C THR A 233 4.03 -19.17 11.23
N LYS A 234 3.00 -18.32 11.26
CA LYS A 234 1.65 -18.63 10.73
C LYS A 234 1.15 -17.63 9.68
N GLY A 235 1.50 -16.35 9.81
CA GLY A 235 1.02 -15.28 8.93
C GLY A 235 1.94 -14.94 7.74
N TYR A 236 3.19 -15.44 7.75
CA TYR A 236 4.24 -15.01 6.81
C TYR A 236 4.25 -15.74 5.46
N GLY A 237 3.32 -16.67 5.23
CA GLY A 237 3.31 -17.53 4.04
C GLY A 237 3.22 -16.77 2.72
N TYR A 238 2.38 -15.74 2.65
CA TYR A 238 2.26 -14.91 1.43
C TYR A 238 3.59 -14.26 1.04
N PHE A 239 4.36 -13.79 2.03
CA PHE A 239 5.61 -13.08 1.81
C PHE A 239 6.68 -14.05 1.31
N LEU A 240 6.74 -15.27 1.84
CA LEU A 240 7.68 -16.29 1.38
C LEU A 240 7.45 -16.66 -0.08
N GLU A 241 6.19 -16.85 -0.49
CA GLU A 241 5.86 -17.13 -1.89
C GLU A 241 6.22 -15.94 -2.80
N GLN A 242 5.83 -14.72 -2.42
CA GLN A 242 6.08 -13.51 -3.22
C GLN A 242 7.56 -13.14 -3.31
N SER A 243 8.35 -13.39 -2.26
CA SER A 243 9.79 -13.06 -2.24
C SER A 243 10.65 -14.05 -3.02
N THR A 244 10.13 -15.25 -3.32
CA THR A 244 10.90 -16.31 -3.98
C THR A 244 10.39 -16.65 -5.38
N GLN A 245 9.07 -16.69 -5.59
CA GLN A 245 8.43 -17.11 -6.84
C GLN A 245 7.35 -16.10 -7.33
N PRO A 246 7.65 -14.79 -7.39
CA PRO A 246 6.64 -13.75 -7.69
C PRO A 246 5.95 -13.92 -9.04
N GLN A 247 6.66 -14.42 -10.07
CA GLN A 247 6.06 -14.65 -11.39
C GLN A 247 5.06 -15.81 -11.37
N THR A 248 5.32 -16.84 -10.56
CA THR A 248 4.46 -18.02 -10.42
C THR A 248 3.13 -17.62 -9.79
N ILE A 249 3.17 -17.00 -8.61
CA ILE A 249 1.95 -16.56 -7.91
C ILE A 249 1.25 -15.42 -8.65
N GLY A 250 2.00 -14.50 -9.27
CA GLY A 250 1.44 -13.40 -10.05
C GLY A 250 0.61 -13.87 -11.24
N SER A 251 1.05 -14.94 -11.91
CA SER A 251 0.31 -15.52 -13.03
C SER A 251 -1.03 -16.11 -12.59
N ASP A 252 -1.10 -16.77 -11.42
CA ASP A 252 -2.36 -17.31 -10.91
C ASP A 252 -3.32 -16.19 -10.43
N LEU A 253 -2.79 -15.16 -9.77
CA LEU A 253 -3.55 -13.99 -9.33
C LEU A 253 -4.20 -13.22 -10.48
N ASP A 254 -3.52 -13.08 -11.62
CA ASP A 254 -4.04 -12.38 -12.81
C ASP A 254 -5.15 -13.19 -13.52
N ILE A 255 -4.97 -14.51 -13.55
CA ILE A 255 -5.94 -15.42 -14.16
C ILE A 255 -7.19 -15.57 -13.28
N ARG A 256 -7.02 -15.69 -11.96
CA ARG A 256 -8.09 -15.99 -11.00
C ARG A 256 -8.36 -14.84 -10.05
N ILE A 257 -9.46 -14.12 -10.32
CA ILE A 257 -9.99 -13.04 -9.48
C ILE A 257 -10.21 -13.48 -8.03
N LEU A 258 -10.56 -14.75 -7.83
CA LEU A 258 -10.77 -15.35 -6.52
C LEU A 258 -9.50 -15.35 -5.66
N VAL A 259 -8.33 -15.63 -6.24
CA VAL A 259 -7.06 -15.71 -5.51
C VAL A 259 -6.62 -14.31 -5.09
N LEU A 260 -6.88 -13.30 -5.92
CA LEU A 260 -6.65 -11.89 -5.58
C LEU A 260 -7.58 -11.42 -4.44
N ALA A 261 -8.87 -11.78 -4.50
CA ALA A 261 -9.81 -11.45 -3.44
C ALA A 261 -9.47 -12.16 -2.12
N ILE A 262 -9.19 -13.47 -2.15
CA ILE A 262 -8.82 -14.27 -0.96
C ILE A 262 -7.48 -13.83 -0.37
N GLY A 263 -6.47 -13.62 -1.21
CA GLY A 263 -5.13 -13.22 -0.77
C GLY A 263 -5.13 -11.86 -0.07
N THR A 264 -6.02 -10.95 -0.49
CA THR A 264 -6.17 -9.62 0.15
C THR A 264 -7.17 -9.64 1.31
N SER A 265 -8.26 -10.41 1.24
CA SER A 265 -9.26 -10.50 2.32
C SER A 265 -8.78 -11.32 3.51
N SER A 266 -7.92 -12.33 3.31
CA SER A 266 -7.32 -13.09 4.41
C SER A 266 -6.42 -12.24 5.31
N LEU A 267 -5.90 -11.13 4.76
CA LEU A 267 -5.08 -10.14 5.46
C LEU A 267 -5.90 -9.01 6.07
N VAL A 268 -7.15 -8.84 5.66
CA VAL A 268 -8.05 -7.78 6.12
C VAL A 268 -9.33 -8.42 6.67
N LYS A 269 -9.29 -8.83 7.94
CA LYS A 269 -10.49 -9.24 8.67
C LYS A 269 -11.43 -8.02 8.73
N ASN A 270 -12.59 -8.13 8.06
CA ASN A 270 -13.64 -7.10 7.94
C ASN A 270 -13.41 -6.04 6.86
N ILE A 271 -13.66 -6.40 5.60
CA ILE A 271 -14.17 -5.43 4.61
C ILE A 271 -15.70 -5.39 4.79
N PRO A 272 -16.30 -4.24 5.21
CA PRO A 272 -17.75 -4.08 5.29
C PRO A 272 -18.42 -4.17 3.91
#